data_AF-A0A2D9WDR9-F1
#
_entry.id   AF-A0A2D9WDR9-F1
#
_cell.length_a   1.000
_cell.length_b   1.000
_cell.length_c   1.000
_cell.angle_alpha   90.00
_cell.angle_beta   90.00
_cell.angle_gamma   90.00
#
_symmetry.space_group_name_H-M   'P 1'
#
loop_
_entity.id
_entity.type
_entity.pdbx_description
1 polymer ?
#
loop_
_entity_poly.entity_id
_entity_poly.type
_entity_poly.pdbx_seq_one_letter_code
_entity_poly.pdbx_strand_id
1 'polypeptide(L)' 'MLFSIHPITPAFAAEIGDVDLKKPISNKVFLEIENAFNKYSVLVFPGQNINEEQQLRFSKKFGPLEI' A
#
# COMPACT_ATOMS: atom_id res chain seq x y z
N MET A 1 10.53 11.81 1.41
CA MET A 1 9.43 10.86 1.12
C MET A 1 9.10 10.11 2.40
N LEU A 2 7.85 9.72 2.61
CA LEU A 2 7.42 9.05 3.86
C LEU A 2 7.81 7.56 3.89
N PHE A 3 8.07 6.99 2.72
CA PHE A 3 8.50 5.61 2.49
C PHE A 3 9.25 5.52 1.15
N SER A 4 9.87 4.37 0.85
CA SER A 4 10.57 4.15 -0.41
C SER A 4 9.68 3.51 -1.47
N ILE A 5 9.95 3.82 -2.75
CA ILE A 5 9.27 3.25 -3.91
C ILE A 5 10.33 2.74 -4.87
N HIS A 6 10.33 1.44 -5.15
CA HIS A 6 11.27 0.78 -6.05
C HIS A 6 10.50 0.18 -7.23
N PRO A 7 10.49 0.84 -8.42
CA PRO A 7 9.83 0.29 -9.59
C PRO A 7 10.40 -1.07 -9.98
N ILE A 8 9.54 -2.08 -10.11
CA ILE A 8 9.88 -3.41 -10.65
C ILE A 8 9.87 -3.34 -12.17
N THR A 9 8.91 -2.59 -12.72
CA THR A 9 8.85 -2.23 -14.14
C THR A 9 8.64 -0.73 -14.28
N PRO A 10 8.98 -0.11 -15.43
CA PRO A 10 8.88 1.34 -15.58
C PRO A 10 7.47 1.92 -15.38
N ALA A 11 6.42 1.14 -15.63
CA ALA A 11 5.05 1.65 -15.74
C ALA A 11 3.95 0.83 -15.05
N PHE A 12 4.24 -0.34 -14.48
CA PHE A 12 3.17 -1.23 -14.01
C PHE A 12 3.29 -1.68 -12.55
N ALA A 13 4.49 -1.97 -12.06
CA ALA A 13 4.66 -2.53 -10.72
C ALA A 13 5.77 -1.85 -9.94
N ALA A 14 5.56 -1.64 -8.64
CA ALA A 14 6.57 -1.10 -7.73
C ALA A 14 6.51 -1.79 -6.35
N GLU A 15 7.66 -1.92 -5.71
CA GLU A 15 7.80 -2.32 -4.32
C GLU A 15 7.79 -1.09 -3.41
N ILE A 16 7.05 -1.18 -2.30
CA ILE A 16 6.93 -0.14 -1.28
C ILE A 16 7.68 -0.59 -0.02
N GLY A 17 8.80 0.07 0.29
CA GLY A 17 9.57 -0.16 1.52
C GLY A 17 9.11 0.74 2.67
N ASP A 18 9.65 0.53 3.87
CA ASP A 18 9.44 1.42 5.04
C ASP A 18 7.98 1.68 5.45
N VAL A 19 7.04 0.84 5.04
CA VAL A 19 5.63 0.86 5.45
C VAL A 19 5.29 -0.38 6.27
N ASP A 20 4.76 -0.19 7.48
CA ASP A 20 4.26 -1.27 8.35
C ASP A 20 2.72 -1.29 8.33
N LEU A 21 2.14 -2.21 7.56
CA LEU A 21 0.68 -2.33 7.42
C LEU A 21 0.02 -3.00 8.64
N LYS A 22 0.80 -3.51 9.61
CA LYS A 22 0.26 -4.03 10.88
C LYS A 22 -0.34 -2.91 11.72
N LYS A 23 0.11 -1.67 11.52
CA LYS A 23 -0.37 -0.46 12.22
C LYS A 23 -1.31 0.38 11.35
N PRO A 24 -2.20 1.20 11.94
CA PRO A 24 -2.93 2.21 11.20
C PRO A 24 -1.98 3.19 10.52
N ILE A 25 -2.18 3.42 9.22
CA ILE A 25 -1.43 4.43 8.47
C ILE A 25 -2.18 5.76 8.46
N SER A 26 -1.43 6.87 8.48
CA SER A 26 -2.01 8.20 8.38
C SER A 26 -2.59 8.45 6.98
N ASN A 27 -3.54 9.38 6.86
CA ASN A 27 -4.09 9.76 5.56
C ASN A 27 -3.02 10.29 4.60
N LYS A 28 -1.99 10.97 5.11
CA LYS A 28 -0.86 11.44 4.31
C LYS A 28 -0.07 10.29 3.68
N VAL A 29 0.18 9.22 4.44
CA VAL A 29 0.83 8.01 3.92
C VAL A 29 -0.07 7.30 2.91
N PHE A 30 -1.38 7.21 3.19
CA PHE A 30 -2.32 6.58 2.28
C PHE A 30 -2.40 7.32 0.92
N LEU A 31 -2.46 8.65 0.90
CA LEU A 31 -2.48 9.42 -0.34
C LEU A 31 -1.24 9.18 -1.22
N GLU A 32 -0.05 9.03 -0.61
CA GLU A 32 1.16 8.67 -1.34
C GLU A 32 1.09 7.25 -1.91
N ILE A 33 0.51 6.29 -1.16
CA ILE A 33 0.28 4.92 -1.64
C ILE A 33 -0.71 4.92 -2.80
N GLU A 34 -1.81 5.67 -2.70
CA GLU A 34 -2.81 5.80 -3.76
C GLU A 34 -2.21 6.43 -5.03
N ASN A 35 -1.38 7.47 -4.89
CA ASN A 35 -0.63 8.05 -6.02
C ASN A 35 0.33 7.03 -6.66
N ALA A 36 1.04 6.24 -5.85
CA ALA A 36 1.90 5.17 -6.35
C ALA A 36 1.08 4.11 -7.09
N PHE A 37 -0.08 3.73 -6.56
CA PHE A 37 -0.98 2.75 -7.18
C PHE A 37 -1.53 3.24 -8.52
N ASN A 38 -1.95 4.52 -8.60
CA ASN A 38 -2.39 5.14 -9.84
C ASN A 38 -1.29 5.17 -10.92
N LYS A 39 -0.02 5.22 -10.52
CA LYS A 39 1.14 5.24 -11.44
C LYS A 39 1.60 3.83 -11.85
N TYR A 40 1.71 2.93 -10.88
CA TYR A 40 2.21 1.56 -11.05
C TYR A 40 1.11 0.62 -10.59
N SER A 41 0.08 0.38 -11.37
CA SER A 41 -1.15 -0.37 -11.02
C SER A 41 -1.04 -1.61 -10.09
N VAL A 42 0.14 -2.17 -9.87
CA VAL A 42 0.46 -3.15 -8.83
C VAL A 42 1.50 -2.60 -7.82
N LEU A 43 1.17 -2.68 -6.53
CA LEU A 43 2.11 -2.39 -5.44
C LEU A 43 2.43 -3.64 -4.63
N VAL A 44 3.71 -3.85 -4.32
CA VAL A 44 4.20 -4.96 -3.48
C VAL A 44 4.69 -4.41 -2.15
N PHE A 45 4.17 -4.94 -1.05
CA PHE A 45 4.61 -4.61 0.31
C PHE A 45 5.33 -5.84 0.90
N PRO A 46 6.67 -5.92 0.85
CA PRO A 46 7.41 -7.07 1.36
C PRO A 46 7.36 -7.13 2.90
N GLY A 47 7.51 -8.34 3.45
CA GLY A 47 7.64 -8.55 4.91
C GLY A 47 6.36 -8.35 5.73
N GLN A 48 5.19 -8.26 5.09
CA GLN A 48 3.92 -8.06 5.78
C GLN A 48 3.34 -9.39 6.27
N ASN A 49 3.63 -9.75 7.53
CA ASN A 49 2.89 -10.80 8.24
C ASN A 49 1.68 -10.18 8.96
N ILE A 50 0.59 -9.94 8.22
CA ILE A 50 -0.63 -9.30 8.73
C ILE A 50 -1.75 -10.31 8.96
N ASN A 51 -2.60 -10.06 9.94
CA ASN A 51 -3.83 -10.83 10.17
C ASN A 51 -5.00 -10.28 9.34
N GLU A 52 -6.14 -10.97 9.36
CA GLU A 52 -7.34 -10.60 8.60
C GLU A 52 -7.85 -9.19 8.97
N GLU A 53 -7.90 -8.85 10.26
CA GLU A 53 -8.35 -7.52 10.71
C GLU A 53 -7.46 -6.40 10.15
N GLN A 54 -6.14 -6.62 10.16
CA GLN A 54 -5.16 -5.67 9.62
C GLN A 54 -5.29 -5.54 8.11
N GLN A 55 -5.51 -6.65 7.40
CA GLN A 55 -5.75 -6.64 5.96
C GLN A 55 -7.04 -5.89 5.62
N LEU A 56 -8.16 -6.22 6.28
CA LEU A 56 -9.45 -5.55 6.08
C LEU A 56 -9.36 -4.05 6.38
N ARG A 57 -8.65 -3.65 7.45
CA ARG A 57 -8.43 -2.24 7.79
C ARG A 57 -7.71 -1.49 6.67
N PHE A 58 -6.66 -2.09 6.10
CA PHE A 58 -5.93 -1.46 5.00
C PHE A 58 -6.78 -1.41 3.73
N SER A 59 -7.43 -2.52 3.35
CA SER A 59 -8.28 -2.60 2.15
C SER A 59 -9.43 -1.58 2.17
N LYS A 60 -10.04 -1.35 3.33
CA LYS A 60 -11.12 -0.34 3.51
C LYS A 60 -10.69 1.09 3.20
N LYS A 61 -9.38 1.39 3.13
CA LYS A 61 -8.90 2.71 2.71
C LYS A 61 -9.16 2.97 1.21
N PHE A 62 -9.24 1.91 0.39
CA PHE A 62 -9.50 2.01 -1.05
C PHE A 62 -10.99 2.09 -1.42
N GLY A 63 -11.88 1.89 -0.44
CA GLY A 63 -13.33 1.89 -0.67
C GLY A 63 -14.07 0.88 0.20
N PRO A 64 -15.39 0.76 0.03
CA PRO A 64 -16.16 -0.32 0.65
C PRO A 64 -15.64 -1.67 0.14
N LEU A 65 -15.63 -2.67 1.01
CA LEU A 65 -15.31 -4.04 0.63
C LEU A 65 -16.52 -4.62 -0.11
N GLU A 66 -16.29 -5.33 -1.22
CA GLU A 66 -17.32 -6.16 -1.83
C GLU A 66 -17.60 -7.38 -0.94
N ILE A 67 -18.89 -7.72 -0.78
CA ILE A 67 -19.43 -8.79 0.07
C ILE A 67 -20.28 -9.70 -0.81
#